data_AF-A0A3B9FHY7-F1
#
_entry.id   AF-A0A3B9FHY7-F1
#
_cell.length_a   1.000
_cell.length_b   1.000
_cell.length_c   1.000
_cell.angle_alpha   90.00
_cell.angle_beta   90.00
_cell.angle_gamma   90.00
#
_symmetry.space_group_name_H-M   'P 1'
#
loop_
_entity.id
_entity.type
_entity.pdbx_description
1 polymer ?
#
loop_
_entity_poly.entity_id
_entity_poly.type
_entity_poly.pdbx_seq_one_letter_code
_entity_poly.pdbx_strand_id
1 'polypeptide(L)'
;MQDNRFMNTAAATAAQTDVGLRAYMLGVYNHMTTALLLTGFFAYATKWAVLNVAGLGQLMYGTPLKWVIMLAPLGMVFWLSARISHMSASKARTLFYVYGAMMGLSLASILLVYTGESVARAFFITAGAFAGLSLYGYTTKR
;
A
#
# COMPACT_ATOMS: atom_id res chain seq x y z
N MET A 1 53.44 -18.76 8.75
CA MET A 1 52.45 -17.68 8.87
C MET A 1 51.74 -17.59 7.54
N GLN A 2 50.57 -18.22 7.41
CA GLN A 2 49.79 -18.21 6.16
C GLN A 2 49.06 -16.86 6.08
N ASP A 3 49.41 -16.07 5.08
CA ASP A 3 48.80 -14.78 4.79
C ASP A 3 47.32 -14.99 4.39
N ASN A 4 46.40 -14.67 5.28
CA ASN A 4 44.95 -14.56 5.02
C ASN A 4 44.61 -13.33 4.17
N ARG A 5 45.45 -13.00 3.16
CA ARG A 5 45.33 -11.78 2.34
C ARG A 5 44.39 -11.92 1.15
N PHE A 6 43.88 -13.13 0.90
CA PHE A 6 42.73 -13.34 0.02
C PHE A 6 41.48 -13.39 0.87
N MET A 7 41.06 -12.23 1.37
CA MET A 7 39.71 -12.07 1.90
C MET A 7 38.76 -12.52 0.79
N ASN A 8 38.09 -13.64 1.05
CA ASN A 8 37.24 -14.40 0.14
C ASN A 8 36.37 -13.48 -0.72
N THR A 9 36.79 -13.21 -1.96
CA THR A 9 36.13 -12.28 -2.88
C THR A 9 34.68 -12.71 -3.16
N ALA A 10 34.39 -14.01 -3.06
CA ALA A 10 33.04 -14.54 -3.13
C ALA A 10 32.19 -14.16 -1.91
N ALA A 11 32.76 -14.15 -0.70
CA ALA A 11 32.05 -13.69 0.51
C ALA A 11 31.85 -12.17 0.51
N ALA A 12 32.82 -11.39 0.00
CA ALA A 12 32.67 -9.95 -0.18
C ALA A 12 31.60 -9.60 -1.22
N THR A 13 31.55 -10.34 -2.33
CA THR A 13 30.51 -10.19 -3.38
C THR A 13 29.13 -10.58 -2.87
N ALA A 14 29.01 -11.71 -2.14
CA ALA A 14 27.76 -12.14 -1.53
C ALA A 14 27.23 -11.12 -0.51
N ALA A 15 28.10 -10.57 0.33
CA ALA A 15 27.73 -9.51 1.27
C ALA A 15 27.28 -8.22 0.55
N GLN A 16 27.91 -7.84 -0.57
CA GLN A 16 27.48 -6.69 -1.38
C GLN A 16 26.11 -6.92 -2.03
N THR A 17 25.81 -8.13 -2.53
CA THR A 17 24.49 -8.44 -3.07
C THR A 17 23.38 -8.38 -2.01
N ASP A 18 23.67 -8.83 -0.79
CA ASP A 18 22.72 -8.77 0.32
C ASP A 18 22.38 -7.34 0.73
N VAL A 19 23.39 -6.45 0.74
CA VAL A 19 23.20 -5.02 1.03
C VAL A 19 22.34 -4.35 -0.04
N GLY A 20 22.59 -4.64 -1.32
CA GLY A 20 21.80 -4.13 -2.44
C GLY A 20 20.34 -4.60 -2.39
N LEU A 21 20.11 -5.89 -2.13
CA LEU A 21 18.77 -6.46 -2.00
C LEU A 21 18.02 -5.87 -0.81
N ARG A 22 18.67 -5.73 0.34
CA ARG A 22 18.05 -5.10 1.52
C ARG A 22 17.67 -3.65 1.23
N ALA A 23 18.54 -2.87 0.59
CA ALA A 23 18.25 -1.49 0.22
C ALA A 23 17.05 -1.41 -0.75
N TYR A 24 16.99 -2.31 -1.73
CA TYR A 24 15.85 -2.43 -2.64
C TYR A 24 14.55 -2.74 -1.90
N MET A 25 14.54 -3.76 -1.03
CA MET A 25 13.37 -4.16 -0.24
C MET A 25 12.89 -3.03 0.68
N LEU A 26 13.80 -2.33 1.36
CA LEU A 26 13.47 -1.16 2.17
C LEU A 26 12.81 -0.05 1.31
N GLY A 27 13.32 0.18 0.11
CA GLY A 27 12.70 1.11 -0.84
C GLY A 27 11.27 0.70 -1.21
N VAL A 28 11.02 -0.58 -1.48
CA VAL A 28 9.69 -1.10 -1.76
C VAL A 28 8.75 -0.91 -0.56
N TYR A 29 9.20 -1.26 0.65
CA TYR A 29 8.40 -1.10 1.86
C TYR A 29 8.08 0.35 2.19
N ASN A 30 9.00 1.27 1.93
CA ASN A 30 8.74 2.70 2.08
C ASN A 30 7.62 3.14 1.12
N HIS A 31 7.68 2.75 -0.15
CA HIS A 31 6.61 3.08 -1.10
C HIS A 31 5.25 2.51 -0.68
N MET A 32 5.20 1.25 -0.25
CA MET A 32 3.95 0.61 0.20
C MET A 32 3.38 1.31 1.43
N THR A 33 4.21 1.57 2.44
CA THR A 33 3.80 2.27 3.66
C THR A 33 3.30 3.68 3.35
N THR A 34 4.02 4.43 2.51
CA THR A 34 3.60 5.78 2.10
C THR A 34 2.27 5.76 1.34
N ALA A 35 2.07 4.84 0.41
CA ALA A 35 0.80 4.74 -0.32
C ALA A 35 -0.35 4.31 0.59
N LEU A 36 -0.11 3.45 1.58
CA LEU A 36 -1.11 3.06 2.57
C LEU A 36 -1.50 4.25 3.47
N LEU A 37 -0.54 5.04 3.94
CA LEU A 37 -0.79 6.28 4.67
C LEU A 37 -1.58 7.29 3.81
N LEU A 38 -1.21 7.44 2.55
CA LEU A 38 -1.91 8.28 1.59
C LEU A 38 -3.36 7.83 1.42
N THR A 39 -3.60 6.52 1.31
CA THR A 39 -4.94 5.93 1.21
C THR A 39 -5.79 6.28 2.43
N GLY A 40 -5.24 6.09 3.64
CA GLY A 40 -5.92 6.45 4.89
C GLY A 40 -6.22 7.95 5.00
N PHE A 41 -5.27 8.79 4.59
CA PHE A 41 -5.44 10.24 4.54
C PHE A 41 -6.61 10.65 3.63
N PHE A 42 -6.64 10.15 2.39
CA PHE A 42 -7.72 10.46 1.45
C PHE A 42 -9.08 9.91 1.91
N ALA A 43 -9.11 8.73 2.54
CA ALA A 43 -10.33 8.18 3.12
C ALA A 43 -10.89 9.09 4.22
N TYR A 44 -10.02 9.54 5.14
CA TYR A 44 -10.39 10.46 6.21
C TYR A 44 -10.82 11.83 5.66
N ALA A 45 -10.04 12.42 4.75
CA ALA A 45 -10.34 13.71 4.14
C ALA A 45 -11.67 13.68 3.38
N THR A 46 -11.96 12.60 2.66
CA THR A 46 -13.23 12.41 1.95
C THR A 46 -14.40 12.29 2.94
N LYS A 47 -14.25 11.48 4.00
CA LYS A 47 -15.25 11.40 5.08
C LYS A 47 -15.52 12.78 5.67
N TRP A 48 -14.46 13.52 6.01
CA TRP A 48 -14.58 14.86 6.58
C TRP A 48 -15.31 15.81 5.62
N ALA A 49 -14.94 15.82 4.34
CA ALA A 49 -15.57 16.67 3.33
C ALA A 49 -17.06 16.34 3.17
N VAL A 50 -17.43 15.05 3.12
CA VAL A 50 -18.82 14.60 3.00
C VAL A 50 -19.68 15.08 4.17
N LEU A 51 -19.12 15.13 5.38
CA LEU A 51 -19.84 15.54 6.59
C LEU A 51 -19.92 17.06 6.77
N ASN A 52 -18.95 17.82 6.25
CA ASN A 52 -18.85 19.27 6.49
C ASN A 52 -19.24 20.13 5.28
N VAL A 53 -19.26 19.57 4.07
CA VAL A 53 -19.64 20.27 2.84
C VAL A 53 -21.06 19.91 2.47
N ALA A 54 -21.96 20.89 2.54
CA ALA A 54 -23.37 20.71 2.20
C ALA A 54 -23.55 20.17 0.77
N GLY A 55 -24.38 19.14 0.63
CA GLY A 55 -24.71 18.52 -0.66
C GLY A 55 -23.66 17.53 -1.21
N LEU A 56 -22.44 17.50 -0.69
CA LEU A 56 -21.38 16.62 -1.22
C LEU A 56 -21.71 15.14 -0.99
N GLY A 57 -22.23 14.78 0.19
CA GLY A 57 -22.67 13.41 0.47
C GLY A 57 -23.77 12.93 -0.48
N GLN A 58 -24.76 13.79 -0.77
CA GLN A 58 -25.85 13.47 -1.70
C GLN A 58 -25.32 13.33 -3.13
N LEU A 59 -24.39 14.19 -3.56
CA LEU A 59 -23.77 14.09 -4.87
C LEU A 59 -22.97 12.79 -5.02
N MET A 60 -22.13 12.46 -4.04
CA MET A 60 -21.23 11.30 -4.11
C MET A 60 -21.93 9.96 -3.92
N TYR A 61 -22.92 9.88 -3.02
CA TYR A 61 -23.53 8.62 -2.63
C TYR A 61 -25.01 8.49 -2.97
N GLY A 62 -25.69 9.60 -3.25
CA GLY A 62 -27.10 9.64 -3.66
C GLY A 62 -27.32 9.61 -5.19
N THR A 63 -26.26 9.74 -5.98
CA THR A 63 -26.31 9.68 -7.45
C THR A 63 -25.59 8.42 -7.99
N PRO A 64 -25.75 8.07 -9.28
CA PRO A 64 -24.99 6.98 -9.91
C PRO A 64 -23.46 7.14 -9.83
N LEU A 65 -22.95 8.32 -9.48
CA LEU A 65 -21.53 8.58 -9.24
C LEU A 65 -20.92 7.65 -8.19
N LYS A 66 -21.73 7.14 -7.24
CA LYS A 66 -21.31 6.14 -6.26
C LYS A 66 -20.66 4.92 -6.90
N TRP A 67 -21.23 4.43 -8.00
CA TRP A 67 -20.70 3.26 -8.71
C TRP A 67 -19.35 3.55 -9.35
N VAL A 68 -19.16 4.76 -9.87
CA VAL A 68 -17.87 5.20 -10.40
C VAL A 68 -16.84 5.25 -9.28
N ILE A 69 -17.15 5.87 -8.15
CA ILE A 69 -16.23 5.95 -7.00
C ILE A 69 -15.82 4.56 -6.51
N MET A 70 -16.77 3.62 -6.45
CA MET A 70 -16.55 2.26 -5.95
C MET A 70 -15.79 1.37 -6.94
N LEU A 71 -16.05 1.52 -8.25
CA LEU A 71 -15.46 0.66 -9.29
C LEU A 71 -14.19 1.26 -9.92
N ALA A 72 -13.94 2.55 -9.76
CA ALA A 72 -12.77 3.21 -10.33
C ALA A 72 -11.42 2.58 -9.89
N PRO A 73 -11.22 2.19 -8.62
CA PRO A 73 -9.99 1.50 -8.24
C PRO A 73 -9.82 0.15 -8.95
N LEU A 74 -10.91 -0.61 -9.13
CA LEU A 74 -10.88 -1.88 -9.88
C LEU A 74 -10.52 -1.64 -11.35
N GLY A 75 -11.14 -0.65 -12.00
CA GLY A 75 -10.80 -0.28 -13.38
C GLY A 75 -9.33 0.11 -13.52
N MET A 76 -8.79 0.91 -12.59
CA MET A 76 -7.39 1.29 -12.61
C MET A 76 -6.45 0.12 -12.36
N VAL A 77 -6.75 -0.81 -11.44
CA VAL A 77 -5.85 -1.93 -11.17
C VAL A 77 -5.74 -2.85 -12.38
N PHE A 78 -6.85 -3.09 -13.10
CA PHE A 78 -6.82 -3.87 -14.35
C PHE A 78 -6.03 -3.16 -15.44
N TRP A 79 -6.25 -1.86 -15.62
CA TRP A 79 -5.51 -1.07 -16.59
C TRP A 79 -4.00 -1.01 -16.28
N LEU A 80 -3.64 -0.80 -15.01
CA LEU A 80 -2.25 -0.77 -14.56
C LEU A 80 -1.61 -2.13 -14.78
N SER A 81 -2.28 -3.22 -14.39
CA SER A 81 -1.82 -4.60 -14.60
C SER A 81 -1.54 -4.87 -16.09
N ALA A 82 -2.42 -4.44 -16.99
CA ALA A 82 -2.25 -4.62 -18.43
C ALA A 82 -1.10 -3.80 -19.04
N ARG A 83 -0.73 -2.65 -18.42
CA ARG A 83 0.22 -1.69 -19.01
C ARG A 83 1.55 -1.60 -18.27
N ILE A 84 1.68 -2.19 -17.08
CA ILE A 84 2.86 -2.03 -16.23
C ILE A 84 4.15 -2.50 -16.90
N SER A 85 4.09 -3.56 -17.71
CA SER A 85 5.22 -4.11 -18.46
C SER A 85 5.78 -3.16 -19.53
N HIS A 86 5.01 -2.14 -19.94
CA HIS A 86 5.40 -1.15 -20.95
C HIS A 86 5.66 0.24 -20.33
N MET A 87 5.73 0.35 -19.01
CA MET A 87 5.92 1.62 -18.30
C MET A 87 7.30 1.71 -17.65
N SER A 88 7.88 2.91 -17.68
CA SER A 88 9.04 3.21 -16.86
C SER A 88 8.70 3.08 -15.37
N ALA A 89 9.67 2.67 -14.55
CA ALA A 89 9.49 2.54 -13.10
C ALA A 89 8.95 3.82 -12.42
N SER A 90 9.39 5.00 -12.86
CA SER A 90 8.91 6.28 -12.33
C SER A 90 7.41 6.48 -12.58
N LYS A 91 6.94 6.29 -13.82
CA LYS A 91 5.50 6.37 -14.17
C LYS A 91 4.66 5.37 -13.38
N ALA A 92 5.12 4.12 -13.27
CA ALA A 92 4.41 3.09 -12.50
C ALA A 92 4.28 3.47 -11.01
N ARG A 93 5.34 4.04 -10.42
CA ARG A 93 5.32 4.54 -9.05
C ARG A 93 4.35 5.70 -8.86
N THR A 94 4.31 6.67 -9.77
CA THR A 94 3.35 7.77 -9.69
C THR A 94 1.91 7.25 -9.79
N LEU A 95 1.64 6.35 -10.74
CA LEU A 95 0.34 5.71 -10.89
C LEU A 95 -0.06 4.90 -9.66
N PHE A 96 0.90 4.26 -8.98
CA PHE A 96 0.66 3.56 -7.73
C PHE A 96 0.18 4.51 -6.62
N TYR A 97 0.74 5.72 -6.51
CA TYR A 97 0.25 6.71 -5.55
C TYR A 97 -1.13 7.27 -5.93
N VAL A 98 -1.39 7.49 -7.22
CA VAL A 98 -2.73 7.87 -7.70
C VAL A 98 -3.75 6.78 -7.39
N TYR A 99 -3.38 5.51 -7.58
CA TYR A 99 -4.18 4.37 -7.20
C TYR A 99 -4.48 4.35 -5.69
N GLY A 100 -3.47 4.58 -4.84
CA GLY A 100 -3.65 4.70 -3.39
C GLY A 100 -4.62 5.83 -3.00
N ALA A 101 -4.49 7.00 -3.61
CA ALA A 101 -5.42 8.11 -3.38
C ALA A 101 -6.86 7.73 -3.74
N MET A 102 -7.07 7.14 -4.92
CA MET A 102 -8.38 6.72 -5.39
C MET A 102 -8.98 5.58 -4.55
N MET A 103 -8.16 4.63 -4.10
CA MET A 103 -8.56 3.63 -3.10
C MET A 103 -9.06 4.31 -1.82
N GLY A 104 -8.39 5.39 -1.37
CA GLY A 104 -8.81 6.17 -0.21
C GLY A 104 -10.20 6.77 -0.39
N LEU A 105 -10.47 7.40 -1.54
CA LEU A 105 -11.80 7.94 -1.87
C LEU A 105 -12.88 6.85 -1.82
N SER A 106 -12.60 5.66 -2.35
CA SER A 106 -13.53 4.53 -2.32
C SER A 106 -13.80 4.02 -0.89
N LEU A 107 -12.73 3.86 -0.09
CA LEU A 107 -12.82 3.36 1.29
C LEU A 107 -13.49 4.35 2.25
N ALA A 108 -13.58 5.63 1.91
CA ALA A 108 -14.30 6.63 2.71
C ALA A 108 -15.76 6.23 2.99
N SER A 109 -16.39 5.50 2.05
CA SER A 109 -17.74 4.97 2.22
C SER A 109 -17.87 4.04 3.43
N ILE A 110 -16.85 3.21 3.68
CA ILE A 110 -16.79 2.30 4.84
C ILE A 110 -16.68 3.13 6.13
N LEU A 111 -15.85 4.18 6.14
CA LEU A 111 -15.67 5.04 7.31
C LEU A 111 -16.90 5.89 7.65
N LEU A 112 -17.84 6.04 6.71
CA LEU A 112 -19.13 6.71 6.92
C LEU A 112 -20.18 5.77 7.50
N VAL A 113 -20.12 4.48 7.19
CA VAL A 113 -21.07 3.46 7.67
C VAL A 113 -20.66 2.90 9.03
N TYR A 114 -19.36 2.67 9.25
CA TYR A 114 -18.84 2.06 10.48
C TYR A 114 -18.23 3.10 11.43
N THR A 115 -18.23 2.77 12.73
CA THR A 115 -17.60 3.61 13.75
C THR A 115 -16.07 3.53 13.66
N GLY A 116 -15.38 4.59 14.11
CA GLY A 116 -13.92 4.60 14.16
C GLY A 116 -13.34 3.47 15.02
N GLU A 117 -14.03 3.11 16.11
CA GLU A 117 -13.67 1.99 16.97
C GLU A 117 -13.70 0.66 16.23
N SER A 118 -14.76 0.37 15.46
CA SER A 118 -14.87 -0.85 14.66
C SER A 118 -13.76 -0.94 13.61
N VAL A 119 -13.46 0.17 12.94
CA VAL A 119 -12.40 0.22 11.91
C VAL A 119 -11.02 0.01 12.54
N ALA A 120 -10.73 0.71 13.64
CA ALA A 120 -9.45 0.56 14.35
C ALA A 120 -9.25 -0.87 14.85
N ARG A 121 -10.29 -1.48 15.44
CA ARG A 121 -10.26 -2.89 15.87
C ARG A 121 -9.96 -3.82 14.69
N ALA A 122 -10.68 -3.69 13.57
CA ALA A 122 -10.44 -4.51 12.39
C ALA A 122 -9.01 -4.35 11.85
N PHE A 123 -8.48 -3.13 11.82
CA PHE A 123 -7.10 -2.86 11.41
C PHE A 123 -6.08 -3.53 12.32
N PHE A 124 -6.16 -3.35 13.64
CA PHE A 124 -5.17 -3.92 14.55
C PHE A 124 -5.26 -5.45 14.65
N ILE A 125 -6.47 -6.02 14.54
CA ILE A 125 -6.65 -7.48 14.50
C ILE A 125 -5.97 -8.04 13.25
N THR A 126 -6.24 -7.47 12.07
CA THR A 126 -5.68 -7.96 10.81
C THR A 126 -4.17 -7.73 10.71
N ALA A 127 -3.67 -6.57 11.14
CA ALA A 127 -2.24 -6.27 11.20
C ALA A 127 -1.51 -7.19 12.19
N GLY A 128 -2.08 -7.41 13.38
CA GLY A 128 -1.53 -8.33 14.38
C GLY A 128 -1.50 -9.78 13.89
N ALA A 129 -2.57 -10.24 13.25
CA ALA A 129 -2.63 -11.57 12.65
C ALA A 129 -1.58 -11.74 11.54
N PHE A 130 -1.46 -10.75 10.63
CA PHE A 130 -0.45 -10.77 9.58
C PHE A 130 0.98 -10.77 10.16
N ALA A 131 1.26 -9.93 11.16
CA ALA A 131 2.57 -9.88 11.81
C ALA A 131 2.90 -11.20 12.54
N GLY A 132 1.93 -11.77 13.26
CA GLY A 132 2.09 -13.05 13.95
C GLY A 132 2.34 -14.21 12.98
N LEU A 133 1.57 -14.30 11.90
CA LEU A 133 1.76 -15.30 10.86
C LEU A 133 3.07 -15.10 10.08
N SER A 134 3.47 -13.85 9.83
CA SER A 134 4.75 -13.52 9.18
C SER A 134 5.94 -13.95 10.05
N LEU A 135 5.87 -13.69 11.36
CA LEU A 135 6.89 -14.13 12.31
C LEU A 135 6.94 -15.66 12.40
N TYR A 136 5.77 -16.31 12.48
CA TYR A 136 5.69 -17.77 12.47
C TYR A 136 6.28 -18.38 11.19
N GLY A 137 5.92 -17.84 10.01
CA GLY A 137 6.47 -18.28 8.73
C GLY A 137 7.97 -18.02 8.58
N TYR A 138 8.48 -16.93 9.17
CA TYR A 138 9.93 -16.65 9.17
C TYR A 138 10.73 -17.55 10.12
N THR A 139 10.12 -17.95 11.24
CA THR A 139 10.81 -18.71 12.31
C THR A 139 10.68 -20.22 12.16
N THR A 140 9.65 -20.72 11.46
CA THR A 140 9.46 -22.15 11.21
C THR A 140 10.02 -22.59 9.86
N LYS A 141 10.58 -23.81 9.79
CA LYS A 141 11.18 -24.40 8.57
C LYS A 141 10.24 -25.40 7.88
N ARG A 142 8.94 -25.13 7.90
CA ARG A 142 7.93 -26.00 7.27
C ARG A 142 7.58 -25.50 5.88
#